data_AF-A0A526RS54-F1
#
_entry.id   AF-A0A526RS54-F1
#
_cell.length_a   1.000
_cell.length_b   1.000
_cell.length_c   1.000
_cell.angle_alpha   90.00
_cell.angle_beta   90.00
_cell.angle_gamma   90.00
#
_symmetry.space_group_name_H-M   'P 1'
#
loop_
_entity.id
_entity.type
_entity.pdbx_description
1 polymer ?
#
loop_
_entity_poly.entity_id
_entity_poly.type
_entity_poly.pdbx_seq_one_letter_code
_entity_poly.pdbx_strand_id
1 'polypeptide(L)'
;VGGTKIYTDVMGMTLYTYDKDEKGKSNCYDKCAANWPPLKAEAGAKADDEWTIVDRTDGTKMWAYDGKPVYTFVKDKKAGDVSGDGVAGVWHIVKAD
;
A
#
# COMPACT_ATOMS: atom_id res chain seq x y z
N VAL A 1 -15.34 0.14 -5.13
CA VAL A 1 -15.62 1.05 -6.27
C VAL A 1 -16.26 0.25 -7.40
N GLY A 2 -17.41 0.69 -7.93
CA GLY A 2 -18.06 0.02 -9.07
C GLY A 2 -18.45 -1.46 -8.83
N GLY A 3 -18.79 -1.83 -7.60
CA GLY A 3 -19.09 -3.22 -7.22
C GLY A 3 -17.89 -4.03 -6.70
N THR A 4 -16.66 -3.58 -6.95
CA THR A 4 -15.42 -4.21 -6.45
C THR A 4 -15.12 -3.75 -5.03
N LYS A 5 -14.85 -4.70 -4.12
CA LYS A 5 -14.32 -4.41 -2.78
C LYS A 5 -12.81 -4.15 -2.87
N ILE A 6 -12.34 -3.18 -2.10
CA ILE A 6 -10.95 -2.74 -2.09
C ILE A 6 -10.52 -2.55 -0.64
N TYR A 7 -9.23 -2.73 -0.36
CA TYR A 7 -8.69 -2.43 0.95
C TYR A 7 -8.38 -0.94 1.09
N THR A 8 -8.61 -0.45 2.31
CA THR A 8 -8.33 0.91 2.71
C THR A 8 -7.57 0.92 4.02
N ASP A 9 -6.91 2.03 4.33
CA ASP A 9 -6.44 2.29 5.69
C ASP A 9 -7.61 2.61 6.65
N VAL A 10 -7.28 2.86 7.92
CA VAL A 10 -8.26 3.20 8.98
C VAL A 10 -9.02 4.51 8.74
N MET A 11 -8.52 5.38 7.86
CA MET A 11 -9.17 6.62 7.44
C MET A 11 -10.00 6.44 6.17
N GLY A 12 -10.04 5.24 5.58
CA GLY A 12 -10.74 4.94 4.34
C GLY A 12 -9.97 5.31 3.07
N MET A 13 -8.68 5.62 3.18
CA MET A 13 -7.83 5.90 2.03
C MET A 13 -7.49 4.60 1.30
N THR A 14 -7.62 4.59 -0.03
CA THR A 14 -7.34 3.42 -0.85
C THR A 14 -5.88 3.00 -0.73
N LEU A 15 -5.66 1.68 -0.66
CA LEU A 15 -4.33 1.08 -0.67
C LEU A 15 -3.94 0.62 -2.08
N TYR A 16 -2.65 0.75 -2.39
CA TYR A 16 -2.07 0.40 -3.68
C TYR A 16 -0.83 -0.47 -3.53
N THR A 17 -0.55 -1.28 -4.55
CA THR A 17 0.72 -2.00 -4.73
C THR A 17 1.53 -1.39 -5.86
N TYR A 18 2.84 -1.57 -5.80
CA TYR A 18 3.79 -1.09 -6.80
C TYR A 18 4.43 -2.26 -7.56
N ASP A 19 4.33 -2.27 -8.88
CA ASP A 19 4.84 -3.38 -9.70
C ASP A 19 6.36 -3.53 -9.66
N LYS A 20 7.09 -2.47 -9.31
CA LYS A 20 8.55 -2.56 -9.18
C LYS A 20 8.99 -3.05 -7.81
N ASP A 21 8.08 -3.31 -6.88
CA ASP A 21 8.42 -3.97 -5.62
C ASP A 21 8.69 -5.46 -5.84
N GLU A 22 9.50 -6.01 -4.94
CA GLU A 22 9.75 -7.45 -4.84
C GLU A 22 8.84 -8.05 -3.76
N LYS A 23 8.65 -9.36 -3.79
CA LYS A 23 7.90 -10.05 -2.73
C LYS A 23 8.56 -9.78 -1.37
N GLY A 24 7.81 -9.18 -0.45
CA GLY A 24 8.27 -8.85 0.89
C GLY A 24 9.23 -7.66 0.96
N LYS A 25 9.45 -6.91 -0.13
CA LYS A 25 10.45 -5.86 -0.17
C LYS A 25 10.04 -4.68 -1.05
N SER A 26 9.95 -3.51 -0.41
CA SER A 26 9.72 -2.23 -1.07
C SER A 26 10.99 -1.79 -1.81
N ASN A 27 10.81 -1.32 -3.05
CA ASN A 27 11.75 -0.52 -3.83
C ASN A 27 11.33 0.97 -3.89
N CYS A 28 10.20 1.33 -3.28
CA CYS A 28 9.72 2.70 -3.18
C CYS A 28 10.33 3.45 -1.96
N TYR A 29 11.29 4.33 -2.24
CA TYR A 29 11.95 5.20 -1.26
C TYR A 29 12.05 6.65 -1.76
N ASP A 30 12.49 7.55 -0.89
CA ASP A 30 12.73 8.96 -1.18
C ASP A 30 11.50 9.63 -1.84
N LYS A 31 11.67 10.18 -3.05
CA LYS A 31 10.60 10.84 -3.81
C LYS A 31 9.44 9.89 -4.12
N CYS A 32 9.70 8.59 -4.26
CA CYS A 32 8.63 7.61 -4.42
C CYS A 32 7.78 7.58 -3.15
N ALA A 33 8.39 7.36 -1.99
CA ALA A 33 7.69 7.31 -0.71
C ALA A 33 7.05 8.66 -0.31
N ALA A 34 7.57 9.79 -0.81
CA ALA A 34 6.95 11.10 -0.62
C ALA A 34 5.62 11.26 -1.40
N ASN A 35 5.46 10.58 -2.54
CA ASN A 35 4.21 10.58 -3.31
C ASN A 35 3.32 9.38 -2.98
N TRP A 36 3.93 8.28 -2.55
CA TRP A 36 3.29 7.01 -2.23
C TRP A 36 3.72 6.58 -0.83
N PRO A 37 3.17 7.18 0.23
CA PRO A 37 3.60 6.89 1.58
C PRO A 37 3.34 5.41 1.91
N PRO A 38 4.34 4.68 2.44
CA PRO A 38 4.15 3.31 2.85
C PRO A 38 3.14 3.23 3.99
N LEU A 39 2.25 2.25 3.94
CA LEU A 39 1.34 2.00 5.06
C LEU A 39 2.13 1.38 6.21
N LYS A 40 2.46 2.18 7.22
CA LYS A 40 3.25 1.74 8.36
C LYS A 40 2.53 0.65 9.16
N ALA A 41 3.29 -0.36 9.58
CA ALA A 41 2.84 -1.32 10.56
C ALA A 41 3.22 -0.82 11.95
N GLU A 42 2.24 -0.57 12.80
CA GLU A 42 2.48 -0.09 14.17
C GLU A 42 3.18 -1.14 15.02
N ALA A 43 3.82 -0.70 16.12
CA ALA A 43 4.45 -1.61 17.05
C ALA A 43 3.42 -2.58 17.65
N GLY A 44 3.68 -3.88 17.55
CA GLY A 44 2.75 -4.91 18.01
C GLY A 44 1.65 -5.29 17.01
N ALA A 45 1.65 -4.70 15.82
CA ALA A 45 0.86 -5.18 14.70
C ALA A 45 1.12 -6.68 14.47
N LYS A 46 0.05 -7.43 14.21
CA LYS A 46 0.09 -8.87 13.95
C LYS A 46 -0.36 -9.13 12.52
N ALA A 47 0.49 -9.82 11.76
CA ALA A 47 0.15 -10.38 10.48
C ALA A 47 -1.00 -11.38 10.62
N ASP A 48 -1.85 -11.48 9.59
CA ASP A 48 -3.02 -12.35 9.54
C ASP A 48 -3.36 -12.67 8.09
N ASP A 49 -3.63 -13.95 7.79
CA ASP A 49 -3.91 -14.45 6.43
C ASP A 49 -2.95 -13.89 5.35
N GLU A 50 -3.45 -13.13 4.37
CA GLU A 50 -2.64 -12.53 3.31
C GLU A 50 -1.87 -11.27 3.73
N TRP A 51 -2.16 -10.73 4.91
CA TRP A 51 -1.49 -9.55 5.46
C TRP A 51 -0.21 -9.93 6.20
N THR A 52 0.90 -9.37 5.74
CA THR A 52 2.23 -9.59 6.32
C THR A 52 2.88 -8.26 6.68
N ILE A 53 3.89 -8.32 7.55
CA ILE A 53 4.69 -7.15 7.93
C ILE A 53 6.08 -7.32 7.33
N VAL A 54 6.56 -6.28 6.66
CA VAL A 54 7.87 -6.27 6.01
C VAL A 54 8.76 -5.20 6.62
N ASP A 55 10.03 -5.54 6.80
CA ASP A 55 11.08 -4.61 7.22
C ASP A 55 11.56 -3.77 6.03
N ARG A 56 11.65 -2.46 6.23
CA ARG A 56 12.21 -1.51 5.26
C ARG A 56 13.66 -1.22 5.60
N THR A 57 14.45 -0.87 4.58
CA THR A 57 15.87 -0.53 4.74
C THR A 57 16.10 0.76 5.52
N ASP A 58 15.08 1.62 5.62
CA ASP A 58 15.05 2.83 6.45
C ASP A 58 14.79 2.55 7.95
N GLY A 59 14.69 1.27 8.34
CA GLY A 59 14.47 0.84 9.72
C GLY A 59 13.01 0.86 10.17
N THR A 60 12.08 1.28 9.31
CA THR A 60 10.65 1.21 9.61
C THR A 60 10.02 -0.11 9.14
N LYS A 61 8.82 -0.40 9.62
CA LYS A 61 8.02 -1.56 9.19
C LYS A 61 6.79 -1.08 8.42
N MET A 62 6.38 -1.83 7.41
CA MET A 62 5.17 -1.55 6.64
C MET A 62 4.36 -2.81 6.41
N TRP A 63 3.09 -2.63 6.08
CA TRP A 63 2.21 -3.72 5.68
C TRP A 63 2.48 -4.15 4.25
N ALA A 64 2.23 -5.43 3.99
CA ALA A 64 2.18 -6.02 2.67
C ALA A 64 0.95 -6.94 2.58
N TYR A 65 0.31 -6.97 1.42
CA TYR A 65 -0.82 -7.84 1.12
C TYR A 65 -0.42 -8.81 0.00
N ASP A 66 -0.65 -10.10 0.20
CA ASP A 66 -0.17 -11.18 -0.69
C ASP A 66 1.33 -11.02 -1.03
N GLY A 67 2.10 -10.63 -0.02
CA GLY A 67 3.54 -10.38 -0.14
C GLY A 67 3.93 -9.13 -0.94
N LYS A 68 2.99 -8.28 -1.40
CA LYS A 68 3.30 -7.00 -2.02
C LYS A 68 3.19 -5.86 -0.99
N PRO A 69 4.24 -5.03 -0.79
CA PRO A 69 4.15 -3.86 0.07
C PRO A 69 3.02 -2.92 -0.36
N VAL A 70 2.30 -2.35 0.60
CA VAL A 70 1.14 -1.49 0.31
C VAL A 70 1.36 -0.03 0.72
N TYR A 71 0.76 0.87 -0.06
CA TYR A 71 0.96 2.31 0.03
C TYR A 71 -0.37 3.06 -0.05
N THR A 72 -0.38 4.28 0.47
CA THR A 72 -1.41 5.28 0.15
C THR A 72 -0.91 6.19 -0.96
N PHE A 73 -1.78 7.03 -1.54
CA PHE A 73 -1.38 8.00 -2.55
C PHE A 73 -1.68 9.43 -2.11
N VAL A 74 -0.68 10.33 -2.14
CA VAL A 74 -0.86 11.71 -1.63
C VAL A 74 -1.86 12.56 -2.42
N LYS A 75 -2.24 12.15 -3.63
CA LYS A 75 -3.27 12.85 -4.42
C LYS A 75 -4.69 12.40 -4.11
N ASP A 76 -4.87 11.26 -3.46
CA ASP A 76 -6.16 10.91 -2.87
C ASP A 76 -6.40 11.86 -1.69
N LYS A 77 -7.55 12.54 -1.69
CA LYS A 77 -7.87 13.60 -0.71
C LYS A 77 -8.97 13.22 0.26
N LYS A 78 -9.73 12.19 -0.06
CA LYS A 78 -10.81 11.68 0.79
C LYS A 78 -10.96 10.17 0.64
N ALA A 79 -11.64 9.58 1.61
CA ALA A 79 -11.96 8.16 1.59
C ALA A 79 -12.66 7.75 0.28
N GLY A 80 -12.23 6.61 -0.27
CA GLY A 80 -12.75 6.08 -1.53
C GLY A 80 -12.24 6.74 -2.80
N ASP A 81 -11.38 7.76 -2.73
CA ASP A 81 -10.62 8.20 -3.91
C ASP A 81 -9.71 7.07 -4.39
N VAL A 82 -9.63 6.88 -5.71
CA VAL A 82 -8.84 5.81 -6.36
C VAL A 82 -7.89 6.37 -7.43
N SER A 83 -7.44 7.61 -7.27
CA SER A 83 -6.72 8.34 -8.32
C SER A 83 -5.30 7.79 -8.57
N GLY A 84 -4.82 6.91 -7.71
CA GLY A 84 -3.55 6.22 -7.85
C GLY A 84 -3.57 5.03 -8.82
N ASP A 85 -4.75 4.50 -9.14
CA ASP A 85 -4.85 3.32 -10.00
C ASP A 85 -4.34 3.63 -11.41
N GLY A 86 -3.48 2.76 -11.93
CA GLY A 86 -2.89 2.90 -13.26
C GLY A 86 -1.89 4.04 -13.40
N VAL A 87 -1.52 4.75 -12.32
CA VAL A 87 -0.49 5.80 -12.41
C VAL A 87 0.80 5.21 -12.97
N ALA A 88 1.31 5.81 -14.05
CA ALA A 88 2.47 5.32 -14.79
C ALA A 88 2.40 3.83 -15.23
N GLY A 89 1.21 3.22 -15.22
CA GLY A 89 0.98 1.82 -15.56
C GLY A 89 1.54 0.79 -14.57
N VAL A 90 1.95 1.21 -13.37
CA VAL A 90 2.69 0.37 -12.40
C VAL A 90 2.13 0.40 -10.97
N TRP A 91 1.05 1.13 -10.76
CA TRP A 91 0.36 1.24 -9.48
C TRP A 91 -1.04 0.68 -9.60
N HIS A 92 -1.42 -0.19 -8.67
CA HIS A 92 -2.69 -0.93 -8.74
C HIS A 92 -3.37 -0.95 -7.38
N ILE A 93 -4.69 -0.76 -7.37
CA ILE A 93 -5.50 -0.88 -6.14
C ILE A 93 -5.36 -2.28 -5.55
N VAL A 94 -5.21 -2.37 -4.21
CA VAL A 94 -5.34 -3.64 -3.49
C VAL A 94 -6.82 -4.02 -3.42
N LYS A 95 -7.22 -5.05 -4.16
CA LYS A 95 -8.58 -5.58 -4.16
C LYS A 95 -8.78 -6.53 -2.97
N ALA A 96 -9.96 -6.50 -2.39
CA ALA A 96 -10.39 -7.50 -1.42
C ALA A 96 -11.25 -8.52 -2.17
N ASP A 97 -10.82 -9.78 -2.14
CA ASP A 97 -11.57 -10.90 -2.71
C ASP A 97 -12.80 -11.27 -1.85
#